data_AF-A0A7J6TT61-F1
#
_entry.id   AF-A0A7J6TT61-F1
#
_cell.length_a   1.000
_cell.length_b   1.000
_cell.length_c   1.000
_cell.angle_alpha   90.00
_cell.angle_beta   90.00
_cell.angle_gamma   90.00
#
_symmetry.space_group_name_H-M   'P 1'
#
loop_
_entity.id
_entity.type
_entity.pdbx_description
1 polymer ?
#
loop_
_entity_poly.entity_id
_entity_poly.type
_entity_poly.pdbx_seq_one_letter_code
_entity_poly.pdbx_strand_id
1 'polypeptide(L)'
;MITEVGNYTSDSALMIDESQFPLSQCEAEHLVTHLKLGPSSWALEEIGTTEWLENHAVLERLNKEAHSQAVDGTDEFIKDLFVREDRIKDLIGELILIWTWKTRVYPLISSNLAKLSSLRNYVPLYHEATVINLLEVNGP
;
A
#
# COMPACT_ATOMS: atom_id res chain seq x y z
N MET A 1 -55.16 -20.53 -0.15
CA MET A 1 -53.77 -20.96 0.04
C MET A 1 -52.91 -19.92 -0.68
N ILE A 2 -52.52 -18.88 0.07
CA ILE A 2 -51.73 -17.75 -0.41
C ILE A 2 -50.30 -18.07 0.03
N THR A 3 -49.38 -18.34 -0.89
CA THR A 3 -47.97 -18.56 -0.56
C THR A 3 -47.18 -17.32 -0.93
N GLU A 4 -46.97 -16.53 0.12
CA GLU A 4 -45.78 -15.76 0.52
C GLU A 4 -44.89 -15.11 -0.55
N VAL A 5 -44.89 -13.78 -0.44
CA VAL A 5 -43.88 -12.80 -0.82
C VAL A 5 -42.49 -13.25 -0.31
N GLY A 6 -41.65 -13.70 -1.23
CA GLY A 6 -40.21 -13.82 -1.00
C GLY A 6 -39.55 -12.46 -1.19
N ASN A 7 -39.23 -11.81 -0.08
CA ASN A 7 -38.55 -10.51 -0.01
C ASN A 7 -37.25 -10.49 -0.83
N TYR A 8 -37.22 -9.65 -1.86
CA TYR A 8 -36.01 -9.07 -2.38
C TYR A 8 -35.55 -8.00 -1.37
N THR A 9 -34.71 -8.39 -0.41
CA THR A 9 -33.86 -7.46 0.34
C THR A 9 -32.44 -7.75 -0.13
N SER A 10 -31.95 -7.00 -1.11
CA SER A 10 -31.13 -5.80 -0.88
C SER A 10 -29.95 -6.10 0.04
N ASP A 11 -28.93 -6.76 -0.50
CA ASP A 11 -27.56 -6.61 0.00
C ASP A 11 -26.51 -6.89 -1.08
N SER A 12 -26.79 -6.35 -2.27
CA SER A 12 -25.79 -6.16 -3.33
C SER A 12 -25.59 -4.65 -3.49
N ALA A 13 -25.42 -3.94 -2.37
CA ALA A 13 -24.87 -2.61 -2.42
C ALA A 13 -23.52 -2.73 -3.14
N LEU A 14 -23.37 -2.02 -4.24
CA LEU A 14 -22.09 -1.81 -4.90
C LEU A 14 -21.07 -1.52 -3.80
N MET A 15 -20.16 -2.46 -3.54
CA MET A 15 -18.98 -2.19 -2.72
C MET A 15 -18.22 -1.13 -3.48
N ILE A 16 -18.50 0.14 -3.19
CA ILE A 16 -17.72 1.23 -3.75
C ILE A 16 -16.34 1.01 -3.16
N ASP A 17 -15.38 0.74 -4.03
CA ASP A 17 -13.99 0.63 -3.65
C ASP A 17 -13.55 1.99 -3.10
N GLU A 18 -13.61 2.14 -1.77
CA GLU A 18 -13.31 3.40 -1.08
C GLU A 18 -11.87 3.86 -1.34
N SER A 19 -11.00 2.97 -1.85
CA SER A 19 -9.65 3.32 -2.26
C SER A 19 -9.59 4.23 -3.50
N GLN A 20 -10.71 4.41 -4.23
CA GLN A 20 -10.80 5.29 -5.40
C GLN A 20 -11.23 6.72 -5.08
N PHE A 21 -11.64 7.00 -3.84
CA PHE A 21 -11.96 8.36 -3.44
C PHE A 21 -10.71 9.15 -3.05
N PRO A 22 -10.63 10.45 -3.41
CA PRO A 22 -9.56 11.32 -2.96
C PRO A 22 -9.43 11.30 -1.45
N LEU A 23 -8.20 11.26 -0.95
CA LEU A 23 -7.94 11.29 0.48
C LEU A 23 -8.24 12.66 1.06
N SER A 24 -9.02 12.70 2.15
CA SER A 24 -9.10 13.94 2.94
C SER A 24 -7.77 14.18 3.69
N GLN A 25 -7.48 15.43 4.02
CA GLN A 25 -6.24 15.78 4.75
C GLN A 25 -6.11 15.00 6.08
N CYS A 26 -7.19 14.95 6.86
CA CYS A 26 -7.21 14.23 8.15
C CYS A 26 -6.98 12.72 7.96
N GLU A 27 -7.57 12.14 6.92
CA GLU A 27 -7.38 10.72 6.59
C GLU A 27 -5.93 10.43 6.20
N ALA A 28 -5.34 11.24 5.31
CA ALA A 28 -3.95 11.11 4.92
C ALA A 28 -2.99 11.25 6.12
N GLU A 29 -3.22 12.23 7.00
CA GLU A 29 -2.45 12.39 8.25
C GLU A 29 -2.53 11.16 9.13
N HIS A 30 -3.74 10.61 9.32
CA HIS A 30 -3.93 9.38 10.08
C HIS A 30 -3.19 8.21 9.45
N LEU A 31 -3.32 8.03 8.13
CA LEU A 31 -2.68 6.93 7.40
C LEU A 31 -1.15 7.02 7.47
N VAL A 32 -0.56 8.18 7.16
CA VAL A 32 0.90 8.35 7.23
C VAL A 32 1.38 8.08 8.65
N THR A 33 0.75 8.65 9.68
CA THR A 33 1.17 8.49 11.08
C THR A 33 1.19 7.02 11.53
N HIS A 34 0.21 6.22 11.12
CA HIS A 34 0.08 4.82 11.56
C HIS A 34 0.70 3.79 10.60
N LEU A 35 1.23 4.25 9.47
CA LEU A 35 1.86 3.40 8.49
C LEU A 35 3.08 2.69 9.10
N LYS A 36 3.16 1.37 8.92
CA LYS A 36 4.32 0.57 9.38
C LYS A 36 5.35 0.52 8.26
N LEU A 37 6.58 0.96 8.54
CA LEU A 37 7.65 1.06 7.54
C LEU A 37 9.00 0.66 8.13
N GLY A 38 9.79 0.00 7.28
CA GLY A 38 11.18 -0.33 7.52
C GLY A 38 11.41 -1.52 8.44
N PRO A 39 12.68 -1.85 8.68
CA PRO A 39 13.10 -3.03 9.45
C PRO A 39 12.75 -2.92 10.94
N SER A 40 12.37 -1.74 11.43
CA SER A 40 11.88 -1.54 12.80
C SER A 40 10.45 -2.03 12.99
N SER A 41 9.66 -2.13 11.91
CA SER A 41 8.26 -2.57 11.95
C SER A 41 8.04 -3.98 11.42
N TRP A 42 8.92 -4.48 10.56
CA TRP A 42 8.72 -5.73 9.84
C TRP A 42 9.97 -6.63 9.88
N ALA A 43 9.77 -7.90 10.20
CA ALA A 43 10.74 -8.96 9.97
C ALA A 43 10.65 -9.49 8.53
N LEU A 44 11.72 -10.12 8.06
CA LEU A 44 11.79 -10.64 6.68
C LEU A 44 10.75 -11.74 6.42
N GLU A 45 10.39 -12.50 7.45
CA GLU A 45 9.42 -13.57 7.42
C GLU A 45 7.97 -13.07 7.32
N GLU A 46 7.73 -11.80 7.69
CA GLU A 46 6.40 -11.18 7.70
C GLU A 46 6.02 -10.58 6.34
N ILE A 47 6.99 -10.44 5.44
CA ILE A 47 6.77 -9.90 4.09
C ILE A 47 5.84 -10.84 3.31
N GLY A 48 4.76 -10.28 2.77
CA GLY A 48 3.72 -11.03 2.06
C GLY A 48 2.69 -11.72 2.96
N THR A 49 2.74 -11.52 4.28
CA THR A 49 1.61 -11.85 5.16
C THR A 49 0.40 -10.95 4.84
N THR A 50 -0.79 -11.34 5.30
CA THR A 50 -2.00 -10.54 5.09
C THR A 50 -1.86 -9.14 5.67
N GLU A 51 -1.32 -9.00 6.88
CA GLU A 51 -1.10 -7.72 7.55
C GLU A 51 -0.14 -6.81 6.75
N TRP A 52 0.96 -7.38 6.26
CA TRP A 52 1.90 -6.62 5.42
C TRP A 52 1.25 -6.18 4.08
N LEU A 53 0.42 -7.04 3.47
CA LEU A 53 -0.30 -6.69 2.24
C LEU A 53 -1.33 -5.58 2.46
N GLU A 54 -2.04 -5.59 3.59
CA GLU A 54 -2.96 -4.51 3.97
C GLU A 54 -2.22 -3.19 4.17
N ASN A 55 -1.06 -3.23 4.85
CA ASN A 55 -0.20 -2.05 4.99
C ASN A 55 0.35 -1.56 3.64
N HIS A 56 0.71 -2.47 2.72
CA HIS A 56 1.10 -2.08 1.36
C HIS A 56 -0.04 -1.39 0.61
N ALA A 57 -1.29 -1.87 0.73
CA ALA A 57 -2.43 -1.24 0.09
C ALA A 57 -2.64 0.21 0.57
N VAL A 58 -2.40 0.47 1.85
CA VAL A 58 -2.40 1.85 2.40
C VAL A 58 -1.31 2.70 1.77
N LEU A 59 -0.07 2.19 1.71
CA LEU A 59 1.04 2.88 1.06
C LEU A 59 0.76 3.15 -0.43
N GLU A 60 0.18 2.18 -1.13
CA GLU A 60 -0.19 2.32 -2.54
C GLU A 60 -1.25 3.40 -2.75
N ARG A 61 -2.24 3.50 -1.84
CA ARG A 61 -3.26 4.55 -1.87
C ARG A 61 -2.64 5.93 -1.67
N LEU A 62 -1.73 6.09 -0.70
CA LEU A 62 -0.99 7.34 -0.50
C LEU A 62 -0.15 7.71 -1.73
N ASN A 63 0.50 6.72 -2.37
CA ASN A 63 1.26 6.93 -3.60
C ASN A 63 0.36 7.36 -4.78
N LYS A 64 -0.84 6.78 -4.92
CA LYS A 64 -1.80 7.19 -5.96
C LYS A 64 -2.23 8.64 -5.79
N GLU A 65 -2.54 9.05 -4.56
CA GLU A 65 -2.90 10.43 -4.25
C GLU A 65 -1.74 11.39 -4.55
N ALA A 66 -0.51 11.06 -4.09
CA ALA A 66 0.67 11.86 -4.38
C ALA A 66 0.94 12.01 -5.89
N HIS A 67 0.71 10.93 -6.66
CA HIS A 67 0.84 10.98 -8.11
C HIS A 67 -0.25 11.86 -8.75
N SER A 68 -1.52 11.76 -8.30
CA SER A 68 -2.59 12.65 -8.77
C SER A 68 -2.24 14.10 -8.50
N GLN A 69 -1.75 14.42 -7.29
CA GLN A 69 -1.35 15.77 -6.91
C GLN A 69 -0.30 16.35 -7.86
N ALA A 70 0.71 15.55 -8.22
CA ALA A 70 1.76 15.92 -9.16
C ALA A 70 1.25 16.12 -10.59
N VAL A 71 0.39 15.21 -11.08
CA VAL A 71 -0.18 15.29 -12.44
C VAL A 71 -1.09 16.51 -12.59
N ASP A 72 -1.89 16.81 -11.56
CA ASP A 72 -2.82 17.94 -11.56
C ASP A 72 -2.11 19.28 -11.25
N GLY A 73 -0.81 19.26 -10.91
CA GLY A 73 -0.03 20.43 -10.54
C GLY A 73 -0.56 21.12 -9.28
N THR A 74 -1.14 20.33 -8.38
CA THR A 74 -1.69 20.79 -7.10
C THR A 74 -0.64 20.70 -5.99
N ASP A 75 -1.01 21.12 -4.79
CA ASP A 75 -0.11 21.08 -3.63
C ASP A 75 0.30 19.62 -3.32
N GLU A 76 1.60 19.34 -3.23
CA GLU A 76 2.16 18.00 -2.96
C GLU A 76 2.04 17.61 -1.47
N PHE A 77 0.87 17.82 -0.90
CA PHE A 77 0.61 17.68 0.54
C PHE A 77 0.98 16.29 1.08
N ILE A 78 0.78 15.21 0.31
CA ILE A 78 1.16 13.87 0.78
C ILE A 78 2.66 13.77 1.00
N LYS A 79 3.47 14.31 0.09
CA LYS A 79 4.93 14.29 0.21
C LYS A 79 5.40 15.19 1.35
N ASP A 80 4.81 16.38 1.46
CA ASP A 80 5.09 17.30 2.58
C ASP A 80 4.77 16.66 3.93
N LEU A 81 3.71 15.85 4.00
CA LEU A 81 3.35 15.11 5.20
C LEU A 81 4.41 14.06 5.56
N PHE A 82 4.96 13.30 4.60
CA PHE A 82 6.07 12.37 4.86
C PHE A 82 7.33 13.09 5.38
N VAL A 83 7.61 14.30 4.89
CA VAL A 83 8.72 15.13 5.38
C VAL A 83 8.43 15.66 6.79
N ARG A 84 7.24 16.21 7.01
CA ARG A 84 6.81 16.79 8.30
C ARG A 84 6.84 15.77 9.44
N GLU A 85 6.39 14.55 9.17
CA GLU A 85 6.35 13.45 10.15
C GLU A 85 7.70 12.70 10.26
N ASP A 86 8.77 13.19 9.61
CA ASP A 86 10.12 12.59 9.61
C ASP A 86 10.14 11.11 9.17
N ARG A 87 9.28 10.77 8.20
CA ARG A 87 9.07 9.40 7.71
C ARG A 87 9.92 9.04 6.50
N ILE A 88 10.69 9.98 5.97
CA ILE A 88 11.61 9.75 4.84
C ILE A 88 12.63 8.66 5.16
N LYS A 89 13.19 8.67 6.38
CA LYS A 89 14.10 7.63 6.85
C LYS A 89 13.45 6.24 6.89
N ASP A 90 12.15 6.18 7.20
CA ASP A 90 11.41 4.93 7.28
C ASP A 90 11.12 4.37 5.88
N LEU A 91 10.82 5.24 4.90
CA LEU A 91 10.70 4.84 3.49
C LEU A 91 12.03 4.29 2.95
N ILE A 92 13.16 4.92 3.27
CA ILE A 92 14.50 4.39 2.93
C ILE A 92 14.72 3.03 3.62
N GLY A 93 14.31 2.90 4.88
CA GLY A 93 14.33 1.63 5.60
C GLY A 93 13.51 0.54 4.90
N GLU A 94 12.31 0.87 4.42
CA GLU A 94 11.44 -0.05 3.68
C GLU A 94 12.10 -0.51 2.37
N LEU A 95 12.81 0.38 1.66
CA LEU A 95 13.60 -0.01 0.48
C LEU A 95 14.69 -1.03 0.82
N ILE A 96 15.42 -0.80 1.91
CA ILE A 96 16.48 -1.73 2.34
C ILE A 96 15.88 -3.08 2.73
N LEU A 97 14.74 -3.07 3.44
CA LEU A 97 14.01 -4.25 3.85
C LEU A 97 13.57 -5.07 2.64
N ILE A 98 12.88 -4.46 1.67
CA ILE A 98 12.36 -5.18 0.51
C ILE A 98 13.49 -5.65 -0.41
N TRP A 99 14.56 -4.86 -0.56
CA TRP A 99 15.75 -5.28 -1.29
C TRP A 99 16.43 -6.49 -0.63
N THR A 100 16.54 -6.49 0.70
CA THR A 100 17.10 -7.61 1.46
C THR A 100 16.24 -8.86 1.28
N TRP A 101 14.91 -8.72 1.36
CA TRP A 101 13.99 -9.83 1.12
C TRP A 101 14.14 -10.39 -0.30
N LYS A 102 14.17 -9.52 -1.33
CA LYS A 102 14.34 -9.92 -2.73
C LYS A 102 15.67 -10.62 -3.00
N THR A 103 16.76 -10.21 -2.33
CA THR A 103 18.09 -10.77 -2.56
C THR A 103 18.38 -12.02 -1.72
N ARG A 104 17.81 -12.13 -0.51
CA ARG A 104 18.13 -13.20 0.45
C ARG A 104 17.03 -14.23 0.63
N VAL A 105 15.76 -13.80 0.63
CA VAL A 105 14.62 -14.68 0.93
C VAL A 105 14.01 -15.21 -0.35
N TYR A 106 13.72 -14.33 -1.30
CA TYR A 106 13.03 -14.70 -2.55
C TYR A 106 13.70 -15.88 -3.29
N PRO A 107 15.04 -15.95 -3.48
CA PRO A 107 15.66 -17.08 -4.17
C PRO A 107 15.40 -18.43 -3.49
N LEU A 108 15.31 -18.45 -2.16
CA LEU A 108 15.09 -19.67 -1.36
C LEU A 108 13.66 -20.19 -1.47
N ILE A 109 12.69 -19.29 -1.66
CA ILE A 109 11.26 -19.64 -1.71
C ILE A 109 10.69 -19.66 -3.13
N SER A 110 11.39 -19.05 -4.11
CA SER A 110 10.92 -18.86 -5.50
C SER A 110 10.41 -20.14 -6.17
N SER A 111 11.09 -21.28 -5.94
CA SER A 111 10.73 -22.59 -6.49
C SER A 111 9.41 -23.14 -5.94
N ASN A 112 9.07 -22.79 -4.69
CA ASN A 112 7.80 -23.12 -4.05
C ASN A 112 6.70 -22.12 -4.44
N LEU A 113 7.07 -20.85 -4.60
CA LEU A 113 6.14 -19.77 -5.00
C LEU A 113 5.66 -19.90 -6.44
N ALA A 114 6.49 -20.40 -7.37
CA ALA A 114 6.09 -20.62 -8.77
C ALA A 114 4.90 -21.57 -8.93
N LYS A 115 4.59 -22.37 -7.90
CA LYS A 115 3.44 -23.29 -7.86
C LYS A 115 2.19 -22.64 -7.27
N LEU A 116 2.30 -21.46 -6.66
CA LEU A 116 1.22 -20.73 -6.01
C LEU A 116 0.87 -19.50 -6.86
N SER A 117 -0.30 -19.54 -7.51
CA SER A 117 -0.81 -18.46 -8.36
C SER A 117 -1.49 -17.35 -7.55
N SER A 118 -0.76 -16.63 -6.69
CA SER A 118 -1.39 -15.58 -5.88
C SER A 118 -0.67 -14.23 -5.95
N LEU A 119 -1.48 -13.17 -6.00
CA LEU A 119 -1.09 -11.75 -5.85
C LEU A 119 -0.10 -11.54 -4.70
N ARG A 120 -0.23 -12.34 -3.63
CA ARG A 120 0.66 -12.39 -2.46
C ARG A 120 2.15 -12.52 -2.81
N ASN A 121 2.49 -13.12 -3.95
CA ASN A 121 3.87 -13.28 -4.39
C ASN A 121 4.38 -12.10 -5.21
N TYR A 122 3.48 -11.40 -5.92
CA TYR A 122 3.84 -10.31 -6.80
C TYR A 122 3.96 -8.98 -6.06
N VAL A 123 3.12 -8.75 -5.05
CA VAL A 123 3.13 -7.49 -4.31
C VAL A 123 4.50 -7.19 -3.68
N PRO A 124 5.17 -8.11 -2.96
CA PRO A 124 6.53 -7.88 -2.46
C PRO A 124 7.56 -7.58 -3.56
N LEU A 125 7.41 -8.16 -4.76
CA LEU A 125 8.38 -7.96 -5.84
C LEU A 125 8.35 -6.54 -6.41
N TYR A 126 7.16 -5.93 -6.44
CA TYR A 126 6.92 -4.59 -7.00
C TYR A 126 6.76 -3.50 -5.94
N HIS A 127 6.73 -3.85 -4.65
CA HIS A 127 6.58 -2.90 -3.54
C HIS A 127 7.61 -1.76 -3.59
N GLU A 128 8.84 -2.04 -4.03
CA GLU A 128 9.90 -1.03 -4.16
C GLU A 128 9.48 0.14 -5.08
N ALA A 129 8.68 -0.11 -6.12
CA ALA A 129 8.26 0.92 -7.05
C ALA A 129 7.35 1.95 -6.34
N THR A 130 6.41 1.48 -5.51
CA THR A 130 5.53 2.36 -4.71
C THR A 130 6.35 3.23 -3.75
N VAL A 131 7.35 2.65 -3.09
CA VAL A 131 8.20 3.38 -2.14
C VAL A 131 9.09 4.40 -2.85
N ILE A 132 9.67 4.03 -4.00
CA ILE A 132 10.51 4.94 -4.80
C ILE A 132 9.70 6.13 -5.30
N ASN A 133 8.50 5.92 -5.80
CA ASN A 133 7.64 6.99 -6.32
C ASN A 133 7.32 8.05 -5.25
N LEU A 134 7.15 7.63 -3.99
CA LEU A 134 6.95 8.55 -2.86
C LEU A 134 8.22 9.31 -2.47
N LEU A 135 9.41 8.75 -2.74
CA LEU A 135 10.70 9.39 -2.51
C LEU A 135 11.17 10.25 -3.69
N GLU A 136 10.59 10.07 -4.87
CA GLU A 136 10.95 10.85 -6.04
C GLU A 136 10.64 12.33 -5.80
N VAL A 137 11.68 13.16 -5.89
CA VAL A 137 11.51 14.61 -5.90
C VAL A 137 11.11 14.99 -7.32
N ASN A 138 9.87 15.46 -7.49
CA ASN A 138 9.49 16.12 -8.72
C ASN A 138 10.22 17.47 -8.74
N GLY A 139 11.42 17.48 -9.30
CA GLY A 139 12.09 18.73 -9.61
C GLY A 139 11.29 19.50 -10.67
N PRO A 140 11.18 20.83 -10.56
CA PRO A 140 10.52 21.66 -11.57
C PRO A 140 11.19 21.55 -12.96
#